data_AF-A0A850BUB9-F1
#
_entry.id   AF-A0A850BUB9-F1
#
_cell.length_a   1.000
_cell.length_b   1.000
_cell.length_c   1.000
_cell.angle_alpha   90.00
_cell.angle_beta   90.00
_cell.angle_gamma   90.00
#
_symmetry.space_group_name_H-M   'P 1'
#
loop_
_entity.id
_entity.type
_entity.pdbx_description
1 polymer ?
#
loop_
_entity_poly.entity_id
_entity_poly.type
_entity_poly.pdbx_seq_one_letter_code
_entity_poly.pdbx_strand_id
1 'polypeptide(L)' 'MRFSGVFILVLVGLLGCGGGGYSNDEAKQVCDLEANKPCSNAETTAQCISCYEECGADCAVLESCPVQYACSAD' A
#
# COMPACT_ATOMS: atom_id res chain seq x y z
N MET A 1 48.25 -4.00 14.20
CA MET A 1 47.17 -3.78 13.20
C MET A 1 45.90 -3.35 13.93
N ARG A 2 45.12 -2.46 13.31
CA ARG A 2 44.00 -1.70 13.89
C ARG A 2 42.72 -2.54 13.84
N PHE A 3 42.08 -2.79 14.98
CA PHE A 3 40.67 -3.18 15.06
C PHE A 3 39.90 -1.99 15.65
N SER A 4 39.76 -0.93 14.85
CA SER A 4 38.90 0.22 15.16
C SER A 4 37.69 0.17 14.26
N GLY A 5 36.51 -0.01 14.85
CA GLY A 5 35.25 0.12 14.13
C GLY A 5 34.18 -0.85 14.59
N VAL A 6 33.71 -0.66 15.83
CA VAL A 6 32.31 -0.97 16.15
C VAL A 6 31.48 -0.06 15.24
N PHE A 7 30.97 -0.62 14.15
CA PHE A 7 29.83 -0.07 13.42
C PHE A 7 28.88 -1.24 13.20
N ILE A 8 28.21 -1.60 14.29
CA ILE A 8 26.99 -2.40 14.25
C ILE A 8 25.99 -1.53 13.47
N LEU A 9 25.93 -1.70 12.15
CA LEU A 9 24.80 -1.25 11.36
C LEU A 9 23.62 -2.15 11.72
N VAL A 10 23.00 -1.83 12.85
CA VAL A 10 21.61 -2.19 13.11
C VAL A 10 20.80 -1.48 12.03
N LEU A 11 20.64 -2.11 10.88
CA LEU A 11 19.57 -1.75 9.96
C LEU A 11 18.28 -2.28 10.59
N VAL A 12 17.79 -1.50 11.55
CA VAL A 12 16.38 -1.45 11.90
C VAL A 12 15.66 -0.97 10.65
N GLY A 13 15.36 -1.90 9.75
CA GLY A 13 14.41 -1.75 8.66
C GLY A 13 13.09 -2.45 9.00
N LEU A 14 12.66 -2.35 10.26
CA LEU A 14 11.27 -2.56 10.65
C LEU A 14 10.48 -1.30 10.25
N LEU A 15 10.32 -1.13 8.94
CA LEU A 15 9.30 -0.30 8.32
C LEU A 15 8.61 -1.17 7.26
N GLY A 16 8.10 -2.33 7.68
CA GLY A 16 6.79 -2.74 7.20
C GLY A 16 5.83 -1.69 7.77
N CYS A 17 5.18 -0.93 6.90
CA CYS A 17 4.40 0.25 7.25
C CYS A 17 3.51 -0.02 8.47
N GLY A 18 3.75 0.67 9.59
CA GLY A 18 2.85 0.66 10.72
C GLY A 18 1.67 1.56 10.42
N GLY A 19 0.48 0.99 10.23
CA GLY A 19 -0.75 1.77 10.16
C GLY A 19 -1.96 1.01 9.62
N GLY A 20 -2.58 0.14 10.41
CA GLY A 20 -4.00 -0.22 10.26
C GLY A 20 -4.52 -0.53 8.84
N GLY A 21 -3.80 -1.33 8.06
CA GLY A 21 -4.28 -1.88 6.80
C GLY A 21 -5.66 -2.51 6.96
N TYR A 22 -6.53 -2.36 5.96
CA TYR A 22 -7.84 -2.99 5.97
C TYR A 22 -7.68 -4.51 5.91
N SER A 23 -8.56 -5.25 6.57
CA SER A 23 -8.64 -6.70 6.37
C SER A 23 -9.03 -6.98 4.91
N ASN A 24 -8.66 -8.16 4.38
CA ASN A 24 -8.97 -8.53 2.99
C ASN A 24 -10.47 -8.34 2.64
N ASP A 25 -11.38 -8.70 3.55
CA ASP A 25 -12.82 -8.50 3.38
C ASP A 25 -13.27 -7.04 3.36
N GLU A 26 -12.60 -6.16 4.12
CA GLU A 26 -12.89 -4.71 4.16
C GLU A 26 -12.35 -4.03 2.90
N ALA A 27 -11.11 -4.33 2.53
CA ALA A 27 -10.49 -3.85 1.30
C ALA A 27 -11.30 -4.27 0.07
N LYS A 28 -11.75 -5.53 0.04
CA LYS A 28 -12.58 -6.05 -1.04
C LYS A 28 -13.91 -5.30 -1.16
N GLN A 29 -14.61 -5.05 -0.06
CA GLN A 29 -15.88 -4.31 -0.08
C GLN A 29 -15.72 -2.89 -0.65
N VAL A 30 -14.65 -2.18 -0.28
CA VAL A 30 -14.37 -0.85 -0.83
C VAL A 30 -14.05 -0.93 -2.33
N CYS A 31 -13.17 -1.86 -2.72
CA CYS A 31 -12.71 -1.99 -4.10
C CYS A 31 -13.76 -2.57 -5.07
N ASP A 32 -14.73 -3.34 -4.58
CA ASP A 32 -15.90 -3.79 -5.36
C ASP A 32 -16.81 -2.61 -5.77
N LEU A 33 -16.86 -1.53 -4.97
CA LEU A 33 -17.53 -0.29 -5.37
C LEU A 33 -16.76 0.41 -6.51
N GLU A 34 -15.43 0.41 -6.44
CA GLU A 34 -14.56 1.00 -7.47
C GLU A 34 -14.60 0.23 -8.80
N ALA A 35 -14.90 -1.08 -8.78
CA ALA A 35 -14.99 -1.90 -9.98
C ALA A 35 -16.07 -1.46 -10.98
N ASN A 36 -17.08 -0.70 -10.51
CA ASN A 36 -18.16 -0.17 -11.37
C ASN A 36 -17.80 1.19 -12.01
N LYS A 37 -16.64 1.77 -11.69
CA LYS A 37 -16.22 3.05 -12.25
C LYS A 37 -15.59 2.87 -13.65
N PRO A 38 -15.71 3.89 -14.53
CA PRO A 38 -14.96 3.90 -15.78
C PRO A 38 -13.46 3.82 -15.50
N CYS A 39 -12.72 3.15 -16.40
CA CYS A 39 -11.29 2.87 -16.26
C CYS A 39 -10.89 1.86 -15.17
N SER A 40 -11.86 1.24 -14.47
CA SER A 40 -11.62 0.08 -13.62
C SER A 40 -11.67 -1.22 -14.42
N ASN A 41 -10.78 -2.15 -14.08
CA ASN A 41 -10.74 -3.53 -14.56
C ASN A 41 -10.27 -4.46 -13.42
N ALA A 42 -10.18 -5.77 -13.69
CA ALA A 42 -9.77 -6.73 -12.67
C ALA A 42 -8.37 -6.47 -12.09
N GLU A 43 -7.44 -5.94 -12.89
CA GLU A 43 -6.08 -5.59 -12.45
C GLU A 43 -6.11 -4.38 -11.52
N THR A 44 -6.85 -3.31 -11.86
CA THR A 44 -6.99 -2.14 -10.99
C THR A 44 -7.74 -2.47 -9.70
N THR A 45 -8.70 -3.40 -9.74
CA THR A 45 -9.37 -3.90 -8.52
C THR A 45 -8.40 -4.67 -7.62
N ALA A 46 -7.51 -5.48 -8.19
CA ALA A 46 -6.47 -6.15 -7.40
C ALA A 46 -5.48 -5.14 -6.78
N GLN A 47 -5.08 -4.11 -7.54
CA GLN A 47 -4.22 -3.03 -7.03
C GLN A 47 -4.90 -2.22 -5.91
N CYS A 48 -6.21 -1.96 -6.04
CA CYS A 48 -7.01 -1.34 -4.99
C CYS A 48 -6.95 -2.16 -3.70
N ILE A 49 -7.21 -3.47 -3.78
CA ILE A 49 -7.21 -4.36 -2.60
C ILE A 49 -5.84 -4.33 -1.94
N SER A 50 -4.75 -4.52 -2.71
CA SER A 50 -3.40 -4.47 -2.16
C SER A 50 -3.09 -3.12 -1.51
N CYS A 51 -3.52 -2.00 -2.10
CA CYS A 51 -3.28 -0.68 -1.51
C CYS A 51 -4.03 -0.48 -0.18
N TYR A 52 -5.29 -0.91 -0.08
CA TYR A 52 -6.03 -0.86 1.19
C TYR A 52 -5.52 -1.88 2.22
N GLU A 53 -5.01 -3.04 1.80
CA GLU A 53 -4.37 -4.00 2.72
C GLU A 53 -3.03 -3.49 3.26
N GLU A 54 -2.24 -2.79 2.45
CA GLU A 54 -0.94 -2.27 2.86
C GLU A 54 -1.03 -0.95 3.64
N CYS A 55 -1.98 -0.09 3.29
CA CYS A 55 -2.03 1.30 3.77
C CYS A 55 -3.37 1.69 4.40
N GLY A 56 -4.36 0.81 4.40
CA GLY A 56 -5.64 1.05 5.04
C GLY A 56 -6.32 2.30 4.50
N ALA A 57 -6.73 3.18 5.41
CA ALA A 57 -7.40 4.42 5.05
C ALA A 57 -6.49 5.43 4.31
N ASP A 58 -5.17 5.25 4.34
CA ASP A 58 -4.23 6.11 3.61
C ASP A 58 -4.14 5.77 2.12
N CYS A 59 -4.77 4.68 1.67
CA CYS A 59 -4.85 4.37 0.25
C CYS A 59 -5.67 5.43 -0.51
N ALA A 60 -5.05 6.05 -1.53
CA ALA A 60 -5.67 7.03 -2.40
C ALA A 60 -5.67 6.59 -3.87
N VAL A 61 -6.73 7.00 -4.57
CA VAL A 61 -6.89 6.81 -6.00
C VAL A 61 -6.12 7.91 -6.74
N LEU A 62 -5.23 7.52 -7.64
CA LEU A 62 -4.56 8.43 -8.57
C LEU A 62 -5.44 8.62 -9.80
N GLU A 63 -5.77 9.87 -10.13
CA GLU A 63 -6.58 10.23 -11.30
C GLU A 63 -5.88 9.81 -12.61
N SER A 64 -6.13 8.58 -13.05
CA SER A 64 -5.53 7.95 -14.23
C SER A 64 -6.46 6.89 -14.85
N CYS A 65 -6.20 6.52 -16.11
CA CYS A 65 -6.96 5.51 -16.85
C CYS A 65 -5.98 4.57 -17.58
N PRO A 66 -5.79 3.31 -17.13
CA PRO A 66 -6.46 2.65 -16.00
C PRO A 66 -6.18 3.30 -14.65
N VAL A 67 -7.11 3.13 -13.71
CA VAL A 67 -7.01 3.69 -12.36
C VAL A 67 -5.81 3.11 -11.62
N GLN A 68 -5.03 3.96 -10.97
CA GLN A 68 -3.89 3.57 -10.15
C GLN A 68 -4.14 3.93 -8.68
N TYR A 69 -3.46 3.24 -7.77
CA TYR A 69 -3.61 3.43 -6.33
C TYR A 69 -2.24 3.61 -5.70
N ALA A 70 -2.15 4.50 -4.72
CA ALA A 70 -0.95 4.72 -3.95
C ALA A 70 -1.30 5.06 -2.51
N CYS A 71 -0.41 4.68 -1.60
CA CYS A 71 -0.50 5.13 -0.23
C CYS A 71 -0.18 6.62 -0.18
N SER A 72 -1.09 7.40 0.39
CA SER A 72 -0.89 8.82 0.65
C SER A 72 0.20 8.94 1.71
N ALA A 73 1.43 9.19 1.27
CA ALA A 73 2.48 9.63 2.16
C ALA A 73 2.43 11.16 2.21
N ASP A 74 1.73 11.70 3.21
CA ASP A 74 2.02 13.05 3.74
C ASP A 74 2.51 12.91 5.19
#